data_AF-A0A7V0SSQ4-F1
#
_entry.id   AF-A0A7V0SSQ4-F1
#
_cell.length_a   1.000
_cell.length_b   1.000
_cell.length_c   1.000
_cell.angle_alpha   90.00
_cell.angle_beta   90.00
_cell.angle_gamma   90.00
#
_symmetry.space_group_name_H-M   'P 1'
#
loop_
_entity.id
_entity.type
_entity.pdbx_description
1 polymer ?
#
loop_
_entity_poly.entity_id
_entity_poly.type
_entity_poly.pdbx_seq_one_letter_code
_entity_poly.pdbx_strand_id
1 'polypeptide(L)'
;MFENLTYLALQQYWWFIVSVLGAVFVFLTFVQGGQTLAPMLGKTKMEKKMLYNAIGRKWDLTFTTIVTFGGAFFASFPLFYSTSFGGAYWVWILILFSFIIQAVSYESRTKAGNLLGEKTFNVFLFI
;
A
#
# COMPACT_ATOMS: atom_id res chain seq x y z
N MET A 1 7.34 26.67 -18.85
CA MET A 1 5.88 26.58 -18.53
C MET A 1 5.59 26.87 -17.06
N PHE A 2 6.37 26.36 -16.09
CA PHE A 2 6.16 26.61 -14.66
C PHE A 2 6.81 27.91 -14.11
N GLU A 3 7.77 28.50 -14.82
CA GLU A 3 8.56 29.65 -14.35
C GLU A 3 7.75 30.94 -14.12
N ASN A 4 6.59 31.07 -14.78
CA ASN A 4 5.71 32.23 -14.64
C ASN A 4 4.60 32.04 -13.60
N LEU A 5 4.54 30.90 -12.92
CA LEU A 5 3.49 30.63 -11.93
C LEU A 5 3.83 31.27 -10.59
N THR A 6 2.82 31.81 -9.91
CA THR A 6 2.98 32.31 -8.54
C THR A 6 3.22 31.15 -7.58
N TYR A 7 3.88 31.43 -6.45
CA TYR A 7 4.12 30.43 -5.42
C TYR A 7 2.83 29.72 -4.95
N LEU A 8 1.74 30.46 -4.79
CA LEU A 8 0.43 29.91 -4.45
C LEU A 8 -0.08 28.93 -5.52
N ALA A 9 0.10 29.25 -6.81
CA ALA A 9 -0.29 28.37 -7.90
C ALA A 9 0.53 27.06 -7.90
N LEU A 10 1.84 27.12 -7.59
CA LEU A 10 2.66 25.91 -7.42
C LEU A 10 2.18 25.06 -6.24
N GLN A 11 1.83 25.68 -5.10
CA GLN A 11 1.28 24.95 -3.96
C GLN A 11 -0.04 24.25 -4.32
N GLN A 12 -0.95 24.93 -5.02
CA GLN A 12 -2.21 24.32 -5.47
C GLN A 12 -1.99 23.17 -6.47
N TYR A 13 -1.04 23.34 -7.39
CA TYR A 13 -0.65 22.30 -8.35
C TYR A 13 -0.14 21.04 -7.65
N TRP A 14 0.79 21.17 -6.70
CA TRP A 14 1.29 20.05 -5.93
C TRP A 14 0.24 19.43 -5.03
N TRP A 15 -0.61 20.25 -4.41
CA TRP A 15 -1.74 19.78 -3.63
C TRP A 15 -2.69 18.92 -4.46
N PHE A 16 -2.97 19.33 -5.71
CA PHE A 16 -3.76 18.53 -6.63
C PHE A 16 -3.11 17.17 -6.92
N ILE A 17 -1.81 17.14 -7.26
CA ILE A 17 -1.09 15.88 -7.49
C ILE A 17 -1.17 14.95 -6.28
N VAL A 18 -0.86 15.48 -5.10
CA VAL A 18 -0.88 14.70 -3.85
C VAL A 18 -2.29 14.19 -3.55
N SER A 19 -3.32 15.00 -3.78
CA SER A 19 -4.72 14.60 -3.62
C SER A 19 -5.11 13.46 -4.59
N VAL A 20 -4.66 13.54 -5.85
CA VAL A 20 -4.87 12.48 -6.84
C VAL A 20 -4.14 11.20 -6.42
N LEU A 21 -2.87 11.28 -5.99
CA LEU A 21 -2.12 10.13 -5.49
C LEU A 21 -2.82 9.50 -4.28
N GLY A 22 -3.32 10.32 -3.35
CA GLY A 22 -4.10 9.85 -2.20
C GLY A 22 -5.40 9.16 -2.62
N ALA A 23 -6.14 9.72 -3.57
CA ALA A 23 -7.37 9.13 -4.10
C ALA A 23 -7.10 7.78 -4.81
N VAL A 24 -6.03 7.70 -5.61
CA VAL A 24 -5.59 6.45 -6.25
C VAL A 24 -5.17 5.42 -5.20
N PHE A 25 -4.43 5.84 -4.16
CA PHE A 25 -4.07 4.95 -3.06
C PHE A 25 -5.32 4.36 -2.39
N VAL A 26 -6.28 5.21 -2.01
CA VAL A 26 -7.55 4.78 -1.41
C VAL A 26 -8.30 3.83 -2.35
N PHE A 27 -8.38 4.13 -3.64
CA PHE A 27 -8.97 3.23 -4.63
C PHE A 27 -8.28 1.87 -4.66
N LEU A 28 -6.94 1.84 -4.64
CA LEU A 28 -6.15 0.61 -4.65
C LEU A 28 -6.25 -0.20 -3.34
N THR A 29 -6.77 0.38 -2.25
CA THR A 29 -6.98 -0.35 -0.99
C THR A 29 -7.98 -1.51 -1.07
N PHE A 30 -8.66 -1.70 -2.22
CA PHE A 30 -9.41 -2.92 -2.50
C PHE A 30 -8.54 -4.18 -2.42
N VAL A 31 -7.22 -4.07 -2.62
CA VAL A 31 -6.28 -5.19 -2.43
C VAL A 31 -6.30 -5.64 -0.97
N GLN A 32 -6.14 -4.70 -0.03
CA GLN A 32 -6.20 -4.95 1.42
C GLN A 32 -7.58 -5.43 1.85
N GLY A 33 -8.65 -4.78 1.38
CA GLY A 33 -10.01 -5.27 1.62
C GLY A 33 -10.24 -6.70 1.09
N GLY A 34 -9.71 -7.00 -0.09
CA GLY A 34 -9.74 -8.33 -0.69
C GLY A 34 -8.98 -9.37 0.12
N GLN A 35 -7.82 -9.03 0.69
CA GLN A 35 -7.06 -9.91 1.60
C GLN A 35 -7.88 -10.26 2.84
N THR A 36 -8.47 -9.25 3.49
CA THR A 36 -9.28 -9.43 4.70
C THR A 36 -10.51 -10.29 4.45
N LEU A 37 -11.14 -10.15 3.28
CA LEU A 37 -12.36 -10.88 2.92
C LEU A 37 -12.11 -12.25 2.28
N ALA A 38 -10.92 -12.52 1.75
CA ALA A 38 -10.59 -13.76 1.05
C ALA A 38 -10.89 -15.05 1.84
N PRO A 39 -10.66 -15.13 3.17
CA PRO A 39 -11.03 -16.30 3.96
C PRO A 39 -12.55 -16.59 3.99
N MET A 40 -13.38 -15.54 3.90
CA MET A 40 -14.84 -15.61 3.95
C MET A 40 -15.46 -15.84 2.56
N LEU A 41 -14.88 -15.24 1.51
CA LEU A 41 -15.40 -15.31 0.14
C LEU A 41 -15.09 -16.65 -0.56
N GLY A 42 -13.89 -17.21 -0.35
CA GLY A 42 -13.53 -18.49 -0.94
C GLY A 42 -14.04 -19.66 -0.10
N LYS A 43 -14.86 -20.54 -0.66
CA LYS A 43 -15.36 -21.75 0.02
C LYS A 43 -14.43 -22.93 -0.21
N THR A 44 -13.81 -23.00 -1.39
CA THR A 44 -12.85 -24.05 -1.75
C THR A 44 -11.40 -23.55 -1.72
N LYS A 45 -10.44 -24.48 -1.59
CA LYS A 45 -9.01 -24.17 -1.68
C LYS A 45 -8.65 -23.51 -3.02
N MET A 46 -9.30 -23.93 -4.10
CA MET A 46 -9.08 -23.40 -5.45
C MET A 46 -9.56 -21.95 -5.55
N GLU A 47 -10.77 -21.65 -5.07
CA GLU A 47 -11.32 -20.28 -5.05
C GLU A 47 -10.45 -19.34 -4.23
N LYS A 48 -10.02 -19.76 -3.02
CA LYS A 48 -9.10 -18.96 -2.19
C LYS A 48 -7.80 -18.67 -2.94
N LYS A 49 -7.20 -19.68 -3.57
CA LYS A 49 -5.97 -19.52 -4.36
C LYS A 49 -6.18 -18.54 -5.53
N MET A 50 -7.30 -18.63 -6.24
CA MET A 50 -7.63 -17.70 -7.33
C MET A 50 -7.79 -16.27 -6.82
N LEU A 51 -8.48 -16.06 -5.69
CA LEU A 51 -8.65 -14.75 -5.07
C LEU A 51 -7.30 -14.13 -4.70
N TYR A 52 -6.46 -14.84 -3.93
CA TYR A 52 -5.14 -14.35 -3.51
C TYR A 52 -4.21 -14.05 -4.71
N ASN A 53 -4.22 -14.88 -5.75
CA ASN A 53 -3.42 -14.65 -6.96
C ASN A 53 -3.95 -13.46 -7.79
N ALA A 54 -5.26 -13.22 -7.77
CA ALA A 54 -5.87 -12.11 -8.47
C ALA A 54 -5.48 -10.76 -7.83
N ILE A 55 -5.50 -10.67 -6.50
CA ILE A 55 -5.15 -9.45 -5.76
C ILE A 55 -3.63 -9.25 -5.64
N GLY A 56 -2.84 -10.31 -5.47
CA GLY A 56 -1.38 -10.22 -5.31
C GLY A 56 -0.70 -9.51 -6.47
N ARG A 57 -1.15 -9.73 -7.72
CA ARG A 57 -0.65 -9.02 -8.91
C ARG A 57 -0.84 -7.49 -8.88
N LYS A 58 -1.71 -6.97 -8.01
CA LYS A 58 -2.02 -5.53 -7.88
C LYS A 58 -1.49 -4.94 -6.58
N TRP A 59 -0.98 -5.78 -5.67
CA TRP A 59 -0.47 -5.32 -4.39
C TRP A 59 0.72 -4.37 -4.57
N ASP A 60 1.63 -4.68 -5.49
CA ASP A 60 2.80 -3.82 -5.80
C ASP A 60 2.41 -2.39 -6.21
N LEU A 61 1.28 -2.23 -6.91
CA LEU A 61 0.77 -0.91 -7.29
C LEU A 61 0.32 -0.11 -6.07
N THR A 62 -0.30 -0.78 -5.10
CA THR A 62 -0.77 -0.14 -3.87
C THR A 62 0.42 0.34 -3.03
N PHE A 63 1.43 -0.53 -2.86
CA PHE A 63 2.66 -0.19 -2.15
C PHE A 63 3.44 0.95 -2.84
N THR A 64 3.60 0.86 -4.16
CA THR A 64 4.29 1.91 -4.92
C THR A 64 3.56 3.25 -4.78
N THR A 65 2.22 3.25 -4.83
CA THR A 65 1.43 4.48 -4.73
C THR A 65 1.57 5.16 -3.37
N ILE A 66 1.55 4.42 -2.25
CA ILE A 66 1.75 5.03 -0.92
C ILE A 66 3.18 5.56 -0.75
N VAL A 67 4.19 4.88 -1.29
CA VAL A 67 5.58 5.36 -1.28
C VAL A 67 5.71 6.64 -2.10
N THR A 68 5.13 6.67 -3.32
CA THR A 68 5.12 7.87 -4.16
C THR A 68 4.36 9.02 -3.50
N PHE A 69 3.24 8.74 -2.84
CA PHE A 69 2.48 9.73 -2.07
C PHE A 69 3.32 10.36 -0.95
N GLY A 70 4.04 9.55 -0.17
CA GLY A 70 4.98 10.03 0.84
C GLY A 70 6.12 10.86 0.24
N GLY A 71 6.72 10.39 -0.86
CA GLY A 71 7.77 11.10 -1.58
C GLY A 71 7.31 12.44 -2.17
N ALA A 72 6.08 12.51 -2.69
CA ALA A 72 5.48 13.73 -3.19
C ALA A 72 5.30 14.75 -2.06
N PHE A 73 4.84 14.33 -0.88
CA PHE A 73 4.78 15.20 0.29
C PHE A 73 6.16 15.66 0.75
N PHE A 74 7.15 14.78 0.78
CA PHE A 74 8.53 15.14 1.12
C PHE A 74 9.09 16.23 0.17
N ALA A 75 8.83 16.09 -1.14
CA ALA A 75 9.32 17.01 -2.15
C ALA A 75 8.56 18.36 -2.17
N SER A 76 7.25 18.36 -1.93
CA SER A 76 6.40 19.55 -2.13
C SER A 76 5.99 20.26 -0.83
N PHE A 77 5.79 19.53 0.26
CA PHE A 77 5.36 20.04 1.56
C PHE A 77 6.20 19.44 2.70
N PRO A 78 7.49 19.78 2.80
CA PRO A 78 8.43 19.12 3.71
C PRO A 78 8.05 19.26 5.20
N LEU A 79 7.45 20.40 5.60
CA LEU A 79 6.98 20.59 6.98
C LEU A 79 5.79 19.68 7.33
N PHE A 80 4.89 19.46 6.38
CA PHE A 80 3.79 18.50 6.56
C PHE A 80 4.34 17.07 6.68
N TYR A 81 5.27 16.71 5.80
CA TYR A 81 5.94 15.41 5.84
C TYR A 81 6.62 15.16 7.18
N SER A 82 7.46 16.08 7.66
CA SER A 82 8.20 15.90 8.91
C SER A 82 7.28 15.83 10.13
N THR A 83 6.23 16.66 10.17
CA THR A 83 5.27 16.67 11.29
C THR A 83 4.43 15.39 11.30
N SER A 84 4.00 14.89 10.14
CA SER A 84 3.21 13.66 10.03
C SER A 84 4.03 12.42 10.40
N PHE A 85 5.20 12.24 9.78
CA PHE A 85 6.05 11.06 10.01
C PHE A 85 6.71 11.08 11.40
N GLY A 86 7.10 12.27 11.90
CA GLY A 86 7.65 12.43 13.24
C GLY A 86 6.58 12.30 14.33
N GLY A 87 5.42 12.93 14.15
CA GLY A 87 4.34 12.93 15.14
C GLY A 87 3.65 11.58 15.29
N ALA A 88 3.45 10.86 14.19
CA ALA A 88 2.83 9.53 14.18
C ALA A 88 3.87 8.41 13.94
N TYR A 89 5.08 8.56 14.48
CA TYR A 89 6.22 7.66 14.23
C TYR A 89 5.86 6.17 14.34
N TRP A 90 5.27 5.75 15.47
CA TRP A 90 4.94 4.35 15.69
C TRP A 90 3.86 3.82 14.74
N VAL A 91 2.90 4.66 14.34
CA VAL A 91 1.86 4.29 13.38
C VAL A 91 2.50 4.00 12.01
N TRP A 92 3.39 4.87 11.54
CA TRP A 92 4.10 4.68 10.28
C TRP A 92 5.02 3.46 10.29
N ILE A 93 5.69 3.19 11.42
CA ILE A 93 6.51 1.98 11.60
C ILE A 93 5.63 0.72 11.50
N LEU A 94 4.48 0.68 12.16
CA LEU A 94 3.56 -0.45 12.07
C LEU A 94 3.05 -0.67 10.64
N ILE A 95 2.65 0.40 9.95
CA ILE A 95 2.23 0.33 8.55
C ILE A 95 3.36 -0.25 7.69
N LEU A 96 4.59 0.25 7.82
CA LEU A 96 5.73 -0.24 7.06
C LEU A 96 5.96 -1.74 7.27
N PHE A 97 5.97 -2.20 8.52
CA PHE A 97 6.17 -3.61 8.83
C PHE A 97 5.01 -4.49 8.31
N SER A 98 3.76 -4.05 8.42
CA SER A 98 2.61 -4.76 7.81
C SER A 98 2.81 -4.93 6.30
N PHE A 99 3.17 -3.86 5.58
CA PHE A 99 3.42 -3.95 4.14
C PHE A 99 4.60 -4.88 3.80
N ILE A 100 5.69 -4.87 4.58
CA ILE A 100 6.82 -5.80 4.37
C ILE A 100 6.37 -7.25 4.53
N ILE A 101 5.63 -7.55 5.60
CA ILE A 101 5.11 -8.89 5.90
C ILE A 101 4.17 -9.36 4.78
N GLN A 102 3.29 -8.48 4.29
CA GLN A 102 2.40 -8.78 3.17
C GLN A 102 3.17 -9.05 1.87
N ALA A 103 4.20 -8.25 1.55
CA ALA A 103 5.05 -8.42 0.37
C ALA A 103 5.67 -9.82 0.33
N VAL A 104 6.33 -10.19 1.44
CA VAL A 104 6.99 -11.48 1.59
C VAL A 104 5.97 -12.62 1.51
N SER A 105 4.76 -12.40 2.05
CA SER A 105 3.70 -13.40 2.03
C SER A 105 3.18 -13.68 0.63
N TYR A 106 2.96 -12.66 -0.21
CA TYR A 106 2.56 -12.90 -1.60
C TYR A 106 3.60 -13.69 -2.38
N GLU A 107 4.87 -13.35 -2.22
CA GLU A 107 5.97 -13.98 -2.95
C GLU A 107 6.27 -15.40 -2.44
N SER A 108 6.21 -15.64 -1.13
CA SER A 108 6.67 -16.89 -0.51
C SER A 108 5.57 -17.94 -0.34
N ARG A 109 4.29 -17.53 -0.34
CA ARG A 109 3.14 -18.41 -0.04
C ARG A 109 3.04 -19.64 -0.95
N THR A 110 3.34 -19.48 -2.24
CA THR A 110 3.23 -20.57 -3.24
C THR A 110 4.57 -21.15 -3.66
N LYS A 111 5.69 -20.75 -3.05
CA LYS A 111 7.01 -21.28 -3.40
C LYS A 111 7.16 -22.73 -2.94
N ALA A 112 7.82 -23.54 -3.77
CA ALA A 112 8.23 -24.89 -3.41
C ALA A 112 9.21 -24.82 -2.23
N GLY A 113 9.06 -25.69 -1.22
CA GLY A 113 9.90 -25.67 -0.02
C GLY A 113 9.52 -24.59 1.01
N ASN A 114 8.32 -24.03 0.95
CA ASN A 114 7.81 -23.11 1.97
C ASN A 114 7.90 -23.74 3.39
N LEU A 115 8.76 -23.18 4.23
CA LEU A 115 9.02 -23.63 5.60
C LEU A 115 7.89 -23.31 6.60
N LEU A 116 7.16 -22.20 6.40
CA LEU A 116 6.15 -21.70 7.35
C LEU A 116 4.73 -22.20 7.03
N GLY A 117 4.52 -22.73 5.83
CA GLY A 117 3.22 -23.23 5.36
C GLY A 117 2.25 -22.13 4.91
N GLU A 118 1.27 -22.51 4.08
CA GLU A 118 0.31 -21.58 3.48
C GLU A 118 -0.59 -20.89 4.53
N LYS A 119 -0.88 -21.57 5.65
CA LYS A 119 -1.73 -21.00 6.72
C LYS A 119 -1.08 -19.79 7.39
N THR A 120 0.21 -19.86 7.68
CA THR A 120 0.96 -18.77 8.32
C THR A 120 0.99 -17.54 7.42
N PHE A 121 1.26 -17.73 6.13
CA PHE A 121 1.20 -16.63 5.16
C PHE A 121 -0.20 -16.05 4.96
N ASN A 122 -1.26 -16.86 5.09
CA ASN A 122 -2.62 -16.31 5.08
C ASN A 122 -2.89 -15.40 6.29
N VAL A 123 -2.33 -15.71 7.46
CA VAL A 123 -2.43 -14.83 8.65
C VAL A 123 -1.63 -13.55 8.44
N PHE A 124 -0.42 -13.65 7.88
CA PHE A 124 0.40 -12.49 7.53
C PHE A 124 -0.24 -11.58 6.48
N LEU A 125 -1.05 -12.12 5.55
CA LEU A 125 -1.82 -11.32 4.60
C LEU A 125 -3.02 -10.61 5.25
N PHE A 126 -3.46 -11.05 6.42
CA PHE A 126 -4.55 -10.42 7.18
C PHE A 126 -4.05 -9.25 8.04
N ILE A 127 -2.81 -9.33 8.53
CA ILE A 127 -2.08 -8.28 9.27
C ILE A 127 -1.65 -7.15 8.33
#